data_AF-A0A9W8EJH2-F1
#
_entry.id   AF-A0A9W8EJH2-F1
#
_cell.length_a   1.000
_cell.length_b   1.000
_cell.length_c   1.000
_cell.angle_alpha   90.00
_cell.angle_beta   90.00
_cell.angle_gamma   90.00
#
_symmetry.space_group_name_H-M   'P 1'
#
loop_
_entity.id
_entity.type
_entity.pdbx_description
1 polymer ?
#
loop_
_entity_poly.entity_id
_entity_poly.type
_entity_poly.pdbx_seq_one_letter_code
_entity_poly.pdbx_strand_id
1 'polypeptide(L)'
;MSEQWLPEILRNPIVALIGEECTGTLIDRLNILEPVCLRFALSKGLGLGIVLGGCIVKLPQLFKIVKSRSVAGISLSSYVLEILANAITLAYNYRMGYEFTTYGEALFIGAQNYVITLLILLLMGRASLAMATGALLVVFTYALFNNVLVNSTLLSTLYALTIPLVISSRIPQIYTIHKNKYTGQLSAFAVFNYFFGTAARLYTTLVEVDDSLVLLGVVLATLANGILAAQMLYYWNAPAPKDKYRLDSKKKD
;
A
#
# COMPACT_ATOMS: atom_id res chain seq x y z
N MET A 1 -6.97 43.92 3.28
CA MET A 1 -6.07 43.36 4.31
C MET A 1 -6.64 42.01 4.67
N SER A 2 -6.07 40.91 4.15
CA SER A 2 -6.50 39.56 4.50
C SER A 2 -6.15 39.33 5.97
N GLU A 3 -7.17 39.10 6.80
CA GLU A 3 -6.95 38.70 8.18
C GLU A 3 -6.27 37.33 8.19
N GLN A 4 -4.99 37.33 8.54
CA GLN A 4 -4.15 36.14 8.57
C GLN A 4 -4.39 35.46 9.93
N TRP A 5 -5.38 34.56 9.99
CA TRP A 5 -5.80 33.89 11.22
C TRP A 5 -4.81 32.85 11.74
N LEU A 6 -3.86 32.42 10.89
CA LEU A 6 -2.89 31.37 11.20
C LEU A 6 -1.45 31.90 11.24
N PRO A 7 -0.63 31.56 12.27
CA PRO A 7 0.79 31.89 12.28
C PRO A 7 1.51 31.34 11.04
N GLU A 8 2.48 32.09 10.50
CA GLU A 8 3.21 31.71 9.27
C GLU A 8 3.86 30.32 9.35
N ILE A 9 4.30 29.92 10.55
CA ILE A 9 4.89 28.59 10.81
C ILE A 9 3.91 27.46 10.47
N LEU A 10 2.62 27.66 10.74
CA LEU A 10 1.57 26.69 10.42
C LEU A 10 0.99 26.91 9.02
N ARG A 11 0.98 28.16 8.54
CA ARG A 11 0.39 28.50 7.23
C ARG A 11 1.25 28.02 6.07
N ASN A 12 2.56 28.23 6.14
CA ASN A 12 3.50 27.90 5.07
C ASN A 12 3.47 26.41 4.64
N PRO A 13 3.47 25.41 5.54
CA PRO A 13 3.34 24.01 5.13
C PRO A 13 1.98 23.69 4.52
N ILE A 14 0.91 24.36 4.96
CA ILE A 14 -0.43 24.17 4.41
C ILE A 14 -0.54 24.78 3.01
N VAL A 15 -0.03 26.01 2.82
CA VAL A 15 0.06 26.66 1.51
C VAL A 15 0.88 25.82 0.54
N ALA A 16 2.00 25.26 0.99
CA ALA A 16 2.82 24.38 0.16
C ALA A 16 2.10 23.08 -0.23
N LEU A 17 1.09 22.66 0.53
CA LEU A 17 0.37 21.41 0.31
C LEU A 17 -0.89 21.58 -0.55
N ILE A 18 -1.70 22.61 -0.29
CA ILE A 18 -3.00 22.83 -0.95
C ILE A 18 -3.06 24.11 -1.81
N GLY A 19 -1.99 24.91 -1.84
CA GLY A 19 -1.91 26.16 -2.59
C GLY A 19 -2.45 27.38 -1.84
N GLU A 20 -2.06 28.58 -2.29
CA GLU A 20 -2.51 29.85 -1.68
C GLU A 20 -4.02 30.06 -1.83
N GLU A 21 -4.59 29.69 -2.97
CA GLU A 21 -6.02 29.92 -3.27
C GLU A 21 -6.93 29.10 -2.34
N CYS A 22 -6.63 27.81 -2.18
CA CYS A 22 -7.40 26.96 -1.27
C CYS A 22 -7.09 27.24 0.19
N THR A 23 -5.85 27.61 0.54
CA THR A 23 -5.54 28.07 1.91
C THR A 23 -6.32 29.34 2.25
N GLY A 24 -6.35 30.32 1.33
CA GLY A 24 -7.11 31.55 1.51
C GLY A 24 -8.61 31.31 1.64
N THR A 25 -9.16 30.35 0.89
CA THR A 25 -10.60 30.07 0.90
C THR A 25 -11.03 29.24 2.11
N LEU A 26 -10.31 28.16 2.43
CA LEU A 26 -10.64 27.26 3.55
C LEU A 26 -10.26 27.84 4.92
N ILE A 27 -9.08 28.45 5.04
CA ILE A 27 -8.51 28.87 6.32
C ILE A 27 -8.73 30.36 6.53
N ASP A 28 -8.30 31.21 5.59
CA ASP A 28 -8.35 32.66 5.82
C ASP A 28 -9.80 33.22 5.72
N ARG A 29 -10.66 32.61 4.89
CA ARG A 29 -12.09 32.98 4.77
C ARG A 29 -13.06 32.04 5.50
N LEU A 30 -12.55 30.98 6.16
CA LEU A 30 -13.36 29.97 6.84
C LEU A 30 -14.49 29.37 5.97
N ASN A 31 -14.34 29.36 4.64
CA ASN A 31 -15.31 28.76 3.73
C ASN A 31 -15.02 27.26 3.56
N ILE A 32 -15.26 26.50 4.63
CA ILE A 32 -14.92 25.07 4.72
C ILE A 32 -15.78 24.21 3.77
N LEU A 33 -16.90 24.76 3.29
CA LEU A 33 -17.84 24.07 2.42
C LEU A 33 -17.58 24.30 0.92
N GLU A 34 -16.52 25.02 0.56
CA GLU A 34 -16.16 25.21 -0.85
C GLU A 34 -15.78 23.85 -1.47
N PRO A 35 -16.58 23.32 -2.41
CA PRO A 35 -16.52 21.90 -2.76
C PRO A 35 -15.23 21.51 -3.49
N VAL A 36 -14.64 22.44 -4.25
CA VAL A 36 -13.40 22.17 -5.01
C VAL A 36 -12.21 22.08 -4.06
N CYS A 37 -11.99 23.13 -3.27
CA CYS A 37 -10.86 23.20 -2.36
C CYS A 37 -10.96 22.18 -1.21
N LEU A 38 -12.16 21.91 -0.69
CA LEU A 38 -12.35 20.89 0.35
C LEU A 38 -11.96 19.50 -0.16
N ARG A 39 -12.39 19.12 -1.37
CA ARG A 39 -12.05 17.81 -1.96
C ARG A 39 -10.56 17.66 -2.18
N PHE A 40 -9.92 18.70 -2.71
CA PHE A 40 -8.47 18.72 -2.93
C PHE A 40 -7.70 18.63 -1.60
N ALA A 41 -8.07 19.42 -0.60
CA ALA A 41 -7.44 19.39 0.72
C ALA A 41 -7.61 18.03 1.43
N LEU A 42 -8.79 17.42 1.34
CA LEU A 42 -9.03 16.06 1.84
C LEU A 42 -8.17 15.03 1.11
N SER A 43 -8.02 15.15 -0.21
CA SER A 43 -7.17 14.26 -1.01
C SER A 43 -5.73 14.32 -0.53
N LYS A 44 -5.16 15.53 -0.40
CA LYS A 44 -3.80 15.73 0.09
C LYS A 44 -3.58 15.21 1.50
N GLY A 45 -4.53 15.46 2.40
CA GLY A 45 -4.49 14.96 3.77
C GLY A 45 -4.50 13.42 3.83
N LEU A 46 -5.38 12.78 3.06
CA LEU A 46 -5.45 11.33 2.94
C LEU A 46 -4.17 10.75 2.31
N GLY A 47 -3.66 11.37 1.25
CA GLY A 47 -2.40 10.99 0.59
C GLY A 47 -1.20 11.05 1.53
N LEU A 48 -1.06 12.12 2.33
CA LEU A 48 -0.02 12.21 3.36
C LEU A 48 -0.18 11.13 4.44
N GLY A 49 -1.40 10.91 4.93
CA GLY A 49 -1.67 9.86 5.92
C GLY A 49 -1.30 8.47 5.40
N ILE A 50 -1.60 8.21 4.12
CA ILE A 50 -1.22 7.00 3.40
C ILE A 50 0.31 6.84 3.35
N VAL A 51 1.05 7.88 2.95
CA VAL A 51 2.51 7.85 2.85
C VAL A 51 3.14 7.60 4.22
N LEU A 52 2.67 8.30 5.26
CA LEU A 52 3.10 8.09 6.64
C LEU A 52 2.81 6.68 7.13
N GLY A 53 1.64 6.13 6.79
CA GLY A 53 1.31 4.72 7.04
C GLY A 53 2.33 3.79 6.38
N GLY A 54 2.68 4.05 5.11
CA GLY A 54 3.69 3.32 4.36
C GLY A 54 5.05 3.26 5.06
N CYS A 55 5.47 4.33 5.75
CA CYS A 55 6.70 4.37 6.54
C CYS A 55 6.70 3.41 7.74
N ILE A 56 5.53 3.06 8.27
CA ILE A 56 5.40 2.31 9.52
C ILE A 56 5.02 0.84 9.28
N VAL A 57 4.24 0.55 8.22
CA VAL A 57 3.59 -0.74 7.99
C VAL A 57 4.52 -1.96 8.11
N LYS A 58 5.78 -1.90 7.64
CA LYS A 58 6.69 -3.05 7.68
C LYS A 58 7.63 -3.04 8.89
N LEU A 59 7.69 -1.95 9.67
CA LEU A 59 8.55 -1.85 10.86
C LEU A 59 8.27 -2.91 11.94
N PRO A 60 7.01 -3.27 12.27
CA PRO A 60 6.74 -4.31 13.25
C PRO A 60 7.32 -5.67 12.82
N GLN A 61 7.25 -5.98 11.53
CA GLN A 61 7.79 -7.21 10.97
C GLN A 61 9.32 -7.19 10.97
N LEU A 62 9.93 -6.07 10.62
CA LEU A 62 11.38 -5.87 10.70
C LEU A 62 11.89 -6.09 12.14
N PHE A 63 11.24 -5.46 13.12
CA PHE A 63 11.58 -5.62 14.53
C PHE A 63 11.43 -7.08 14.99
N LYS A 64 10.37 -7.76 14.56
CA LYS A 64 10.14 -9.17 14.88
C LYS A 64 11.27 -10.06 14.36
N ILE A 65 11.73 -9.86 13.13
CA ILE A 65 12.85 -10.62 12.53
C ILE A 65 14.16 -10.37 13.28
N VAL A 66 14.48 -9.10 13.57
CA VAL A 66 15.72 -8.74 14.27
C VAL A 66 15.72 -9.33 15.69
N LYS A 67 14.59 -9.26 16.39
CA LYS A 67 14.44 -9.77 17.75
C LYS A 67 14.45 -11.31 17.81
N SER A 68 13.73 -11.98 16.91
CA SER A 68 13.64 -13.44 16.90
C SER A 68 14.87 -14.12 16.29
N ARG A 69 15.65 -13.40 15.47
CA ARG A 69 16.71 -13.94 14.61
C ARG A 69 16.24 -15.13 13.77
N SER A 70 14.95 -15.18 13.44
CA SER A 70 14.32 -16.27 12.70
C SER A 70 13.42 -15.73 11.60
N VAL A 71 13.48 -16.40 10.45
CA VAL A 71 12.73 -16.07 9.22
C VAL A 71 11.71 -17.16 8.87
N ALA A 72 11.44 -18.07 9.82
CA ALA A 72 10.47 -19.14 9.64
C ALA A 72 9.06 -18.58 9.36
N GLY A 73 8.38 -19.13 8.35
CA GLY A 73 7.04 -18.72 7.93
C GLY A 73 7.00 -17.45 7.05
N ILE A 74 8.15 -16.90 6.67
CA ILE A 74 8.25 -15.73 5.78
C ILE A 74 8.61 -16.20 4.37
N SER A 75 7.83 -15.73 3.38
CA SER A 75 8.06 -16.03 1.97
C SER A 75 9.00 -15.00 1.33
N LEU A 76 10.23 -15.40 1.03
CA LEU A 76 11.21 -14.54 0.32
C LEU A 76 10.67 -14.04 -1.03
N SER A 77 10.01 -14.92 -1.80
CA SER A 77 9.49 -14.57 -3.13
C SER A 77 8.41 -13.49 -3.04
N SER A 78 7.57 -13.51 -2.00
CA SER A 78 6.56 -12.48 -1.77
C SER A 78 7.19 -11.10 -1.56
N TYR A 79 8.26 -11.00 -0.75
CA TYR A 79 8.97 -9.73 -0.55
C TYR A 79 9.66 -9.24 -1.83
N VAL A 80 10.29 -10.13 -2.59
CA VAL A 80 10.92 -9.77 -3.87
C VAL A 80 9.86 -9.24 -4.85
N LEU A 81 8.71 -9.93 -4.99
CA LEU A 81 7.62 -9.48 -5.85
C LEU A 81 7.05 -8.12 -5.41
N GLU A 82 6.91 -7.89 -4.10
CA GLU A 82 6.49 -6.58 -3.58
C GLU A 82 7.50 -5.47 -3.91
N ILE A 83 8.81 -5.73 -3.83
CA ILE A 83 9.85 -4.75 -4.20
C ILE A 83 9.75 -4.43 -5.69
N LEU A 84 9.62 -5.45 -6.55
CA LEU A 84 9.48 -5.25 -8.00
C LEU A 84 8.24 -4.42 -8.33
N ALA A 85 7.09 -4.76 -7.74
CA ALA A 85 5.84 -4.03 -7.95
C ALA A 85 5.92 -2.57 -7.46
N ASN A 86 6.53 -2.33 -6.29
CA ASN A 86 6.74 -1.00 -5.76
C ASN A 86 7.73 -0.18 -6.61
N ALA A 87 8.80 -0.79 -7.12
CA ALA A 87 9.76 -0.11 -8.01
C ALA A 87 9.11 0.28 -9.35
N ILE A 88 8.28 -0.60 -9.93
CA ILE A 88 7.51 -0.30 -11.15
C ILE A 88 6.51 0.83 -10.88
N THR A 89 5.77 0.75 -9.77
CA THR A 89 4.80 1.79 -9.37
C THR A 89 5.48 3.13 -9.19
N LEU A 90 6.60 3.16 -8.47
CA LEU A 90 7.40 4.37 -8.23
C LEU A 90 7.89 4.98 -9.54
N ALA A 91 8.51 4.18 -10.42
CA ALA A 91 9.05 4.66 -11.68
C ALA A 91 7.94 5.15 -12.64
N TYR A 92 6.82 4.44 -12.74
CA TYR A 92 5.69 4.82 -13.57
C TYR A 92 5.12 6.18 -13.15
N ASN A 93 4.75 6.31 -11.88
CA ASN A 93 4.12 7.53 -11.37
C ASN A 93 5.08 8.73 -11.42
N TYR A 94 6.37 8.51 -11.14
CA TYR A 94 7.39 9.55 -11.27
C TYR A 94 7.53 10.04 -12.71
N ARG A 95 7.60 9.12 -13.69
CA ARG A 95 7.75 9.50 -15.11
C ARG A 95 6.50 10.16 -15.69
N MET A 96 5.31 9.84 -15.19
CA MET A 96 4.06 10.52 -15.57
C MET A 96 3.90 11.90 -14.92
N GLY A 97 4.80 12.27 -14.00
CA GLY A 97 4.78 13.59 -13.34
C GLY A 97 3.70 13.72 -12.27
N TYR A 98 3.20 12.60 -11.73
CA TYR A 98 2.24 12.65 -10.63
C TYR A 98 2.91 13.13 -9.34
N GLU A 99 2.08 13.58 -8.41
CA GLU A 99 2.53 14.13 -7.15
C GLU A 99 3.05 13.03 -6.21
N PHE A 100 3.97 13.40 -5.33
CA PHE A 100 4.58 12.45 -4.39
C PHE A 100 3.54 11.78 -3.46
N THR A 101 2.43 12.45 -3.15
CA THR A 101 1.32 11.90 -2.35
C THR A 101 0.68 10.66 -2.98
N THR A 102 0.75 10.52 -4.30
CA THR A 102 0.19 9.38 -5.04
C THR A 102 1.02 8.10 -4.90
N TYR A 103 2.35 8.21 -4.93
CA TYR A 103 3.24 7.04 -5.02
C TYR A 103 4.26 6.94 -3.87
N GLY A 104 4.33 7.93 -2.97
CA GLY A 104 5.33 7.99 -1.91
C GLY A 104 5.30 6.80 -0.96
N GLU A 105 4.12 6.19 -0.74
CA GLU A 105 4.02 4.95 0.04
C GLU A 105 4.81 3.80 -0.58
N ALA A 106 4.87 3.69 -1.92
CA ALA A 106 5.54 2.61 -2.62
C ALA A 106 7.06 2.73 -2.45
N LEU A 107 7.58 3.96 -2.39
CA LEU A 107 8.99 4.23 -2.08
C LEU A 107 9.34 3.70 -0.68
N PHE A 108 8.59 4.09 0.35
CA PHE A 108 8.91 3.71 1.73
C PHE A 108 8.69 2.22 2.01
N ILE A 109 7.61 1.63 1.48
CA ILE A 109 7.35 0.19 1.62
C ILE A 109 8.41 -0.60 0.83
N GLY A 110 8.75 -0.16 -0.38
CA GLY A 110 9.80 -0.78 -1.20
C GLY A 110 11.17 -0.78 -0.49
N ALA A 111 11.56 0.34 0.11
CA ALA A 111 12.80 0.46 0.87
C ALA A 111 12.82 -0.47 2.11
N GLN A 112 11.72 -0.52 2.87
CA GLN A 112 11.64 -1.42 4.03
C GLN A 112 11.68 -2.89 3.60
N ASN A 113 10.96 -3.26 2.53
CA ASN A 113 11.00 -4.62 2.00
C ASN A 113 12.39 -4.99 1.49
N TYR A 114 13.12 -4.07 0.86
CA TYR A 114 14.51 -4.29 0.45
C TYR A 114 15.39 -4.69 1.64
N VAL A 115 15.31 -3.95 2.74
CA VAL A 115 16.04 -4.26 3.98
C VAL A 115 15.63 -5.64 4.54
N ILE A 116 14.32 -5.91 4.58
CA ILE A 116 13.80 -7.21 5.07
C ILE A 116 14.30 -8.37 4.20
N THR A 117 14.29 -8.24 2.86
CA THR A 117 14.80 -9.25 1.94
C THR A 117 16.27 -9.57 2.17
N LEU A 118 17.11 -8.54 2.38
CA LEU A 118 18.52 -8.74 2.70
C LEU A 118 18.69 -9.46 4.05
N LEU A 119 17.96 -9.05 5.08
CA LEU A 119 17.99 -9.71 6.39
C LEU A 119 17.55 -11.16 6.31
N ILE A 120 16.54 -11.48 5.50
CA ILE A 120 16.09 -12.86 5.30
C ILE A 120 17.24 -13.72 4.76
N LEU A 121 17.90 -13.26 3.70
CA LEU A 121 18.98 -14.00 3.06
C LEU A 121 20.23 -14.14 3.94
N LEU A 122 20.56 -13.10 4.71
CA LEU A 122 21.65 -13.15 5.68
C LEU A 122 21.37 -14.13 6.82
N LEU A 123 20.15 -14.16 7.36
CA LEU A 123 19.75 -15.11 8.41
C LEU A 123 19.66 -16.56 7.90
N MET A 124 19.45 -16.76 6.60
CA MET A 124 19.56 -18.08 5.94
C MET A 124 21.00 -18.53 5.69
N GLY A 125 22.01 -17.72 6.06
CA GLY A 125 23.43 -18.02 5.81
C GLY A 125 23.85 -17.84 4.35
N ARG A 126 23.05 -17.16 3.52
CA ARG A 126 23.28 -16.99 2.07
C ARG A 126 23.73 -15.56 1.73
N ALA A 127 24.85 -15.13 2.30
CA ALA A 127 25.33 -13.75 2.17
C ALA A 127 25.66 -13.33 0.71
N SER A 128 26.24 -14.24 -0.08
CA SER A 128 26.50 -13.97 -1.51
C SER A 128 25.21 -13.73 -2.29
N LEU A 129 24.17 -14.51 -2.02
CA LEU A 129 22.85 -14.34 -2.63
C LEU A 129 22.20 -13.04 -2.17
N ALA A 130 22.35 -12.66 -0.90
CA ALA A 130 21.88 -11.36 -0.38
C ALA A 130 22.47 -10.19 -1.17
N MET A 131 23.79 -10.18 -1.37
CA MET A 131 24.46 -9.12 -2.13
C MET A 131 24.03 -9.12 -3.60
N ALA A 132 23.98 -10.29 -4.25
CA ALA A 132 23.57 -10.41 -5.64
C ALA A 132 22.12 -9.94 -5.85
N THR A 133 21.18 -10.40 -5.02
CA THR A 133 19.77 -9.96 -5.08
C THR A 133 19.64 -8.47 -4.80
N GLY A 134 20.35 -7.94 -3.80
CA GLY A 134 20.35 -6.51 -3.50
C GLY A 134 20.81 -5.66 -4.70
N ALA A 135 21.97 -6.02 -5.26
CA ALA A 135 22.52 -5.33 -6.43
C ALA A 135 21.57 -5.41 -7.65
N LEU A 136 21.00 -6.58 -7.92
CA LEU A 136 20.05 -6.77 -9.02
C LEU A 136 18.80 -5.91 -8.86
N LEU A 137 18.26 -5.79 -7.64
CA LEU A 137 17.08 -4.96 -7.37
C LEU A 137 17.38 -3.47 -7.55
N VAL A 138 18.58 -3.01 -7.17
CA VAL A 138 19.02 -1.62 -7.41
C VAL A 138 19.18 -1.35 -8.91
N VAL A 139 19.85 -2.25 -9.64
CA VAL A 139 20.03 -2.14 -11.09
C VAL A 139 18.69 -2.15 -11.82
N PHE A 140 17.78 -3.05 -11.42
CA PHE A 140 16.43 -3.13 -11.95
C PHE A 140 15.68 -1.80 -11.75
N THR A 141 15.71 -1.27 -10.51
CA THR A 141 15.06 0.01 -10.20
C THR A 141 15.65 1.14 -11.04
N TYR A 142 16.98 1.24 -11.13
CA TYR A 142 17.65 2.24 -11.97
C TYR A 142 17.24 2.15 -13.45
N ALA A 143 17.16 0.93 -14.01
CA ALA A 143 16.73 0.71 -15.38
C ALA A 143 15.30 1.23 -15.62
N LEU A 144 14.40 1.05 -14.65
CA LEU A 144 13.02 1.57 -14.72
C LEU A 144 12.93 3.10 -14.71
N PHE A 145 13.96 3.85 -14.31
CA PHE A 145 13.98 5.32 -14.42
C PHE A 145 14.61 5.83 -15.72
N ASN A 146 15.36 4.98 -16.43
CA ASN A 146 16.02 5.37 -17.67
C ASN A 146 15.13 5.14 -18.91
N ASN A 147 14.79 6.21 -19.63
CA ASN A 147 13.93 6.15 -20.83
C ASN A 147 14.55 5.37 -22.01
N VAL A 148 15.88 5.23 -22.05
CA VAL A 148 16.59 4.47 -23.11
C VAL A 148 16.50 2.97 -22.83
N LEU A 149 16.65 2.56 -21.57
CA LEU A 149 16.60 1.14 -21.19
C LEU A 149 15.16 0.60 -21.15
N VAL A 150 14.23 1.41 -20.65
CA VAL A 150 12.82 1.07 -20.53
C VAL A 150 12.01 2.20 -21.13
N ASN A 151 11.38 1.96 -22.27
CA ASN A 151 10.48 2.93 -22.90
C ASN A 151 9.14 3.03 -22.14
N SER A 152 8.36 4.08 -22.41
CA SER A 152 7.09 4.32 -21.71
C SER A 152 6.08 3.19 -21.89
N THR A 153 5.98 2.59 -23.09
CA THR A 153 5.03 1.48 -23.36
C THR A 153 5.34 0.23 -22.55
N LEU A 154 6.62 -0.13 -22.44
CA LEU A 154 7.08 -1.24 -21.62
C LEU A 154 6.81 -0.95 -20.15
N LEU A 155 7.08 0.28 -19.68
CA LEU A 155 6.79 0.67 -18.30
C LEU A 155 5.30 0.63 -17.97
N SER A 156 4.42 1.13 -18.84
CA SER A 156 2.96 1.02 -18.68
C SER A 156 2.49 -0.43 -18.64
N THR A 157 3.09 -1.30 -19.47
CA THR A 157 2.75 -2.73 -19.49
C THR A 157 3.21 -3.41 -18.20
N LEU A 158 4.43 -3.12 -17.73
CA LEU A 158 4.93 -3.60 -16.45
C LEU A 158 4.03 -3.13 -15.30
N TYR A 159 3.60 -1.87 -15.32
CA TYR A 159 2.67 -1.32 -14.34
C TYR A 159 1.32 -2.04 -14.38
N ALA A 160 0.76 -2.28 -15.56
CA ALA A 160 -0.48 -3.04 -15.73
C ALA A 160 -0.37 -4.47 -15.17
N LEU A 161 0.81 -5.10 -15.28
CA LEU A 161 1.07 -6.42 -14.71
C LEU A 161 1.16 -6.43 -13.18
N THR A 162 1.41 -5.28 -12.54
CA THR A 162 1.37 -5.19 -11.07
C THR A 162 -0.04 -5.29 -10.51
N ILE A 163 -1.05 -4.88 -11.27
CA ILE A 163 -2.47 -4.92 -10.87
C ILE A 163 -2.93 -6.35 -10.52
N PRO A 164 -2.82 -7.36 -11.41
CA PRO A 164 -3.22 -8.72 -11.09
C PRO A 164 -2.36 -9.34 -9.99
N LEU A 165 -1.09 -8.94 -9.83
CA LEU A 165 -0.25 -9.40 -8.72
C LEU A 165 -0.84 -9.01 -7.37
N VAL A 166 -1.28 -7.76 -7.21
CA VAL A 166 -1.89 -7.27 -5.97
C VAL A 166 -3.20 -8.01 -5.65
N ILE A 167 -4.04 -8.22 -6.66
CA ILE A 167 -5.35 -8.87 -6.51
C ILE A 167 -5.21 -10.38 -6.23
N SER A 168 -4.19 -11.03 -6.81
CA SER A 168 -3.96 -12.48 -6.68
C SER A 168 -3.83 -12.94 -5.23
N SER A 169 -3.34 -12.07 -4.33
CA SER A 169 -3.23 -12.36 -2.89
C SER A 169 -4.59 -12.47 -2.18
N ARG A 170 -5.62 -11.81 -2.70
CA ARG A 170 -6.95 -11.69 -2.10
C ARG A 170 -7.94 -12.73 -2.63
N ILE A 171 -7.81 -13.14 -3.90
CA ILE A 171 -8.72 -14.11 -4.54
C ILE A 171 -8.82 -15.43 -3.75
N PRO A 172 -7.71 -16.10 -3.37
CA PRO A 172 -7.79 -17.35 -2.60
C PRO A 172 -8.44 -17.16 -1.23
N GLN A 173 -8.24 -16.00 -0.61
CA GLN A 173 -8.85 -15.66 0.68
C GLN A 173 -10.36 -15.50 0.53
N ILE A 174 -10.81 -14.71 -0.46
CA ILE A 174 -12.22 -14.50 -0.79
C ILE A 174 -12.92 -15.84 -1.06
N TYR A 175 -12.31 -16.69 -1.88
CA TYR A 175 -12.85 -18.00 -2.23
C TYR A 175 -12.98 -18.91 -1.01
N THR A 176 -11.93 -18.94 -0.18
CA THR A 176 -11.87 -19.81 1.00
C THR A 176 -12.91 -19.40 2.04
N ILE A 177 -13.06 -18.10 2.32
CA ILE A 177 -14.07 -17.58 3.26
C ILE A 177 -15.48 -17.89 2.74
N HIS A 178 -15.72 -17.69 1.44
CA HIS A 178 -17.02 -18.00 0.85
C HIS A 178 -17.36 -19.49 0.93
N LYS A 179 -16.40 -20.35 0.55
CA LYS A 179 -16.56 -21.81 0.57
C LYS A 179 -16.78 -22.34 1.98
N ASN A 180 -16.03 -21.84 2.95
CA ASN A 180 -16.10 -22.31 4.33
C ASN A 180 -17.19 -21.60 5.15
N LYS A 181 -17.77 -20.51 4.63
CA LYS A 181 -18.73 -19.63 5.31
C LYS A 181 -18.24 -19.20 6.70
N TYR A 182 -16.92 -19.03 6.85
CA TYR A 182 -16.26 -18.81 8.13
C TYR A 182 -14.98 -17.98 7.92
N THR A 183 -14.79 -16.94 8.74
CA THR A 183 -13.67 -15.98 8.63
C THR A 183 -12.42 -16.44 9.39
N GLY A 184 -12.55 -17.34 10.35
CA GLY A 184 -11.42 -17.94 11.05
C GLY A 184 -10.59 -16.95 11.86
N GLN A 185 -9.27 -17.07 11.74
CA GLN A 185 -8.29 -16.23 12.44
C GLN A 185 -7.99 -14.91 11.71
N LEU A 186 -8.78 -14.56 10.70
CA LEU A 186 -8.60 -13.32 9.96
C LEU A 186 -8.90 -12.12 10.87
N SER A 187 -7.96 -11.19 10.97
CA SER A 187 -8.14 -9.99 11.78
C SER A 187 -9.14 -9.05 11.12
N ALA A 188 -10.31 -8.85 11.76
CA ALA A 188 -11.31 -7.88 11.35
C ALA A 188 -10.70 -6.48 11.17
N PHE A 189 -9.89 -6.07 12.17
CA PHE A 189 -9.20 -4.80 12.17
C PHE A 189 -8.32 -4.65 10.91
N ALA A 190 -7.54 -5.68 10.56
CA ALA A 190 -6.73 -5.64 9.35
C ALA A 190 -7.57 -5.53 8.08
N VAL A 191 -8.64 -6.33 7.96
CA VAL A 191 -9.53 -6.33 6.77
C VAL A 191 -10.14 -4.96 6.53
N PHE A 192 -10.74 -4.35 7.56
CA PHE A 192 -11.35 -3.02 7.43
C PHE A 192 -10.29 -1.95 7.17
N ASN A 193 -9.12 -2.02 7.81
CA ASN A 193 -8.06 -1.06 7.56
C ASN A 193 -7.53 -1.15 6.13
N TYR A 194 -7.41 -2.36 5.56
CA TYR A 194 -7.07 -2.51 4.14
C TYR A 194 -8.16 -1.94 3.23
N PHE A 195 -9.43 -2.19 3.52
CA PHE A 195 -10.54 -1.62 2.75
C PHE A 195 -10.54 -0.09 2.78
N PHE A 196 -10.50 0.52 3.97
CA PHE A 196 -10.46 1.97 4.11
C PHE A 196 -9.21 2.59 3.48
N GLY A 197 -8.04 1.96 3.61
CA GLY A 197 -6.83 2.41 2.94
C GLY A 197 -6.96 2.41 1.41
N THR A 198 -7.53 1.35 0.82
CA THR A 198 -7.79 1.30 -0.64
C THR A 198 -8.88 2.26 -1.08
N ALA A 199 -9.93 2.48 -0.27
CA ALA A 199 -10.98 3.45 -0.55
C ALA A 199 -10.45 4.90 -0.49
N ALA A 200 -9.60 5.21 0.48
CA ALA A 200 -8.88 6.47 0.54
C ALA A 200 -8.03 6.66 -0.73
N ARG A 201 -7.32 5.62 -1.18
CA ARG A 201 -6.56 5.68 -2.44
C ARG A 201 -7.43 5.89 -3.67
N LEU A 202 -8.60 5.28 -3.71
CA LEU A 202 -9.56 5.48 -4.80
C LEU A 202 -9.97 6.95 -4.87
N TYR A 203 -10.28 7.53 -3.72
CA TYR A 203 -10.61 8.95 -3.63
C TYR A 203 -9.45 9.84 -4.07
N THR A 204 -8.24 9.62 -3.56
CA THR A 204 -7.08 10.45 -3.95
C THR A 204 -6.74 10.29 -5.43
N THR A 205 -6.87 9.09 -5.99
CA THR A 205 -6.62 8.84 -7.41
C THR A 205 -7.64 9.58 -8.29
N LEU A 206 -8.93 9.58 -7.92
CA LEU A 206 -9.97 10.31 -8.65
C LEU A 206 -9.78 11.84 -8.63
N VAL A 207 -9.07 12.36 -7.63
CA VAL A 207 -8.83 13.80 -7.45
C VAL A 207 -7.48 14.25 -8.02
N GLU A 208 -6.43 13.44 -7.86
CA GLU A 208 -5.03 13.82 -8.18
C GLU A 208 -4.49 13.19 -9.47
N VAL A 209 -5.11 12.12 -9.99
CA VAL A 209 -4.54 11.31 -11.08
C VAL A 209 -5.50 11.19 -12.26
N ASP A 210 -5.12 11.76 -13.40
CA ASP A 210 -5.84 11.61 -14.67
C ASP A 210 -5.28 10.44 -15.50
N ASP A 211 -5.38 9.21 -14.96
CA ASP A 211 -4.92 7.98 -15.61
C ASP A 211 -5.87 6.81 -15.35
N SER A 212 -6.48 6.32 -16.43
CA SER A 212 -7.41 5.19 -16.39
C SER A 212 -6.76 3.89 -15.93
N LEU A 213 -5.46 3.67 -16.18
CA LEU A 213 -4.74 2.47 -15.79
C LEU A 213 -4.49 2.44 -14.27
N VAL A 214 -4.06 3.57 -13.70
CA VAL A 214 -3.90 3.74 -12.25
C VAL A 214 -5.27 3.60 -11.57
N LEU A 215 -6.29 4.28 -12.10
CA LEU A 215 -7.65 4.21 -11.58
C LEU A 215 -8.20 2.77 -11.59
N LEU A 216 -8.03 2.04 -12.69
CA LEU A 216 -8.46 0.64 -12.79
C LEU A 216 -7.82 -0.23 -11.72
N GLY A 217 -6.51 -0.09 -11.52
CA GLY A 217 -5.79 -0.83 -10.49
C GLY A 217 -6.35 -0.59 -9.09
N VAL A 218 -6.61 0.67 -8.75
CA VAL A 218 -7.12 1.07 -7.43
C VAL A 218 -8.59 0.67 -7.24
N VAL A 219 -9.42 0.76 -8.29
CA VAL A 219 -10.81 0.29 -8.27
C VAL A 219 -10.84 -1.22 -7.99
N LEU A 220 -10.07 -2.01 -8.72
CA LEU A 220 -10.03 -3.46 -8.52
C LEU A 220 -9.51 -3.83 -7.13
N ALA A 221 -8.48 -3.14 -6.63
CA ALA A 221 -7.99 -3.33 -5.27
C ALA A 221 -9.06 -2.99 -4.22
N THR A 222 -9.79 -1.89 -4.41
CA THR A 222 -10.88 -1.47 -3.50
C THR A 222 -12.03 -2.47 -3.51
N LEU A 223 -12.42 -2.96 -4.68
CA LEU A 223 -13.46 -4.00 -4.81
C LEU A 223 -13.04 -5.30 -4.11
N ALA A 224 -11.80 -5.78 -4.33
CA ALA A 224 -11.32 -7.00 -3.70
C ALA A 224 -11.29 -6.89 -2.16
N ASN A 225 -10.82 -5.78 -1.61
CA ASN A 225 -10.82 -5.56 -0.17
C ASN A 225 -12.24 -5.30 0.38
N GLY A 226 -13.12 -4.67 -0.41
CA GLY A 226 -14.53 -4.48 -0.08
C GLY A 226 -15.30 -5.79 0.01
N ILE A 227 -15.04 -6.74 -0.89
CA ILE A 227 -15.62 -8.09 -0.82
C ILE A 227 -15.18 -8.79 0.47
N LEU A 228 -13.89 -8.73 0.83
CA LEU A 228 -13.39 -9.29 2.08
C LEU A 228 -14.04 -8.64 3.31
N ALA A 229 -14.20 -7.32 3.32
CA ALA A 229 -14.88 -6.61 4.40
C ALA A 229 -16.35 -7.01 4.52
N ALA A 230 -17.05 -7.15 3.39
CA ALA A 230 -18.44 -7.61 3.35
C ALA A 230 -18.57 -9.06 3.86
N GLN A 231 -17.68 -9.96 3.43
CA GLN A 231 -17.61 -11.34 3.94
C GLN A 231 -17.31 -11.38 5.44
N MET A 232 -16.44 -10.48 5.92
CA MET A 232 -16.10 -10.37 7.34
C MET A 232 -17.36 -10.02 8.17
N LEU A 233 -18.17 -9.08 7.70
CA LEU A 233 -19.45 -8.72 8.34
C LEU A 233 -20.47 -9.86 8.25
N TYR A 234 -20.63 -10.46 7.07
CA TYR A 234 -21.65 -11.47 6.83
C TYR A 234 -21.41 -12.78 7.61
N TYR A 235 -20.15 -13.21 7.73
CA TYR A 235 -19.77 -14.45 8.44
C TYR A 235 -19.19 -14.19 9.83
N TRP A 236 -19.39 -13.01 10.42
CA TRP A 236 -18.78 -12.59 11.70
C TRP A 236 -19.04 -13.58 12.85
N ASN A 237 -20.25 -14.13 12.92
CA ASN A 237 -20.67 -15.09 13.95
C ASN A 237 -20.90 -16.50 13.39
N ALA A 238 -20.39 -16.80 12.20
CA ALA A 238 -20.61 -18.11 11.61
C ALA A 238 -19.85 -19.19 12.41
N PRO A 239 -20.51 -20.31 12.77
CA PRO A 239 -19.85 -21.38 13.50
C PRO A 239 -18.77 -22.03 12.64
N ALA A 240 -17.65 -22.40 13.27
CA ALA A 240 -16.58 -23.10 12.58
C ALA A 240 -17.11 -24.40 11.94
N PRO A 241 -16.71 -24.73 10.70
CA PRO A 241 -17.06 -26.02 10.10
C PRO A 241 -16.57 -27.17 11.00
N LYS A 242 -17.45 -28.12 11.31
CA LYS A 242 -17.09 -29.34 12.05
C LYS A 242 -16.05 -30.12 11.23
N ASP A 243 -14.92 -30.47 11.86
CA ASP A 243 -13.89 -31.41 11.37
C ASP A 243 -13.07 -31.07 10.10
N LYS A 244 -12.35 -29.94 10.08
CA LYS A 244 -11.22 -29.79 9.12
C LYS A 244 -9.89 -29.25 9.66
N TYR A 245 -9.86 -28.63 10.84
CA TYR A 245 -8.67 -27.91 11.31
C TYR A 245 -8.31 -28.13 12.78
N ARG A 246 -9.05 -29.00 13.49
CA ARG A 246 -8.75 -29.34 14.88
C ARG A 246 -7.80 -30.54 14.84
N LEU A 247 -6.56 -30.35 15.29
CA LEU A 247 -5.69 -31.49 15.61
C LEU A 247 -6.40 -32.23 16.75
N ASP A 248 -6.81 -33.47 16.50
CA ASP A 248 -7.29 -34.34 17.55
C ASP A 248 -6.17 -34.47 18.59
N SER A 249 -6.34 -33.80 19.72
CA SER A 249 -5.55 -34.13 20.89
C SER A 249 -5.98 -35.55 21.26
N LYS A 250 -5.21 -36.55 20.83
CA LYS A 250 -5.29 -37.90 21.40
C LYS A 250 -5.31 -37.72 22.91
N LYS A 251 -6.45 -38.02 23.53
CA LYS A 251 -6.54 -38.23 24.99
C LYS A 251 -5.41 -39.21 25.31
N LYS A 252 -4.43 -38.75 26.10
CA LYS A 252 -3.66 -39.67 26.93
C LYS A 252 -4.66 -40.26 27.92
N ASP A 253 -4.58 -41.58 28.01
CA ASP A 253 -5.49 -42.50 28.68
C ASP A 253 -5.92 -42.06 30.09
#